data_AF-A0A6P6G022-F1
#
_entry.id   AF-A0A6P6G022-F1
#
_cell.length_a   1.000
_cell.length_b   1.000
_cell.length_c   1.000
_cell.angle_alpha   90.00
_cell.angle_beta   90.00
_cell.angle_gamma   90.00
#
_symmetry.space_group_name_H-M   'P 1'
#
loop_
_entity.id
_entity.type
_entity.pdbx_description
1 polymer ?
#
loop_
_entity_poly.entity_id
_entity_poly.type
_entity_poly.pdbx_seq_one_letter_code
_entity_poly.pdbx_strand_id
1 'polypeptide(L)'
;MGRDRTRRSYLVMVVLFLLWFVQLIQLSLERDTLNPGHELTGNQFLESPNTLFPLKFFNLEYSGSSNLYLGIQNLVLRNGDSTRITINSGSPARSSNTSVTLLDTGNLVLKEGEDIVWQSFDHPTDTFLPGMKLGLLDVRQKLQPRNHFLTSWLSPEFPALGEFTLELDPNNTYQLVIRRKHNLYWRSGKWNG
;
A
#
# COMPACT_ATOMS: atom_id res chain seq x y z
N MET A 1 7.42 51.44 37.23
CA MET A 1 6.40 50.39 37.42
C MET A 1 6.03 49.62 36.15
N GLY A 2 6.84 49.65 35.07
CA GLY A 2 6.47 49.08 33.75
C GLY A 2 7.24 47.83 33.29
N ARG A 3 8.27 47.39 34.04
CA ARG A 3 9.19 46.31 33.60
C ARG A 3 8.64 44.89 33.87
N ASP A 4 7.68 44.76 34.79
CA ASP A 4 7.06 43.47 35.16
C ASP A 4 5.98 43.02 34.16
N ARG A 5 5.19 43.96 33.61
CA ARG A 5 4.16 43.65 32.60
C ARG A 5 4.76 43.04 31.33
N THR A 6 5.88 43.57 30.86
CA THR A 6 6.53 43.09 29.63
C THR A 6 7.02 41.65 29.77
N ARG A 7 7.62 41.29 30.91
CA ARG A 7 8.12 39.92 31.16
C ARG A 7 7.00 38.89 31.22
N ARG A 8 5.86 39.24 31.82
CA ARG A 8 4.67 38.36 31.86
C ARG A 8 4.09 38.15 30.46
N SER A 9 4.04 39.20 29.64
CA SER A 9 3.57 39.08 28.24
C SER A 9 4.48 38.19 27.39
N TYR A 10 5.80 38.28 27.53
CA TYR A 10 6.74 37.39 26.83
C TYR A 10 6.57 35.93 27.23
N LEU A 11 6.42 35.66 28.53
CA LEU A 11 6.23 34.29 29.03
C LEU A 11 4.94 33.67 28.45
N VAL A 12 3.84 34.44 28.42
CA VAL A 12 2.57 33.99 27.84
C VAL A 12 2.69 33.72 26.34
N MET A 13 3.40 34.57 25.59
CA MET A 13 3.62 34.33 24.16
C MET A 13 4.48 33.10 23.88
N VAL A 14 5.52 32.85 24.67
CA VAL A 14 6.36 31.64 24.53
C VAL A 14 5.54 30.39 24.86
N VAL A 15 4.71 30.42 25.90
CA VAL A 15 3.84 29.29 26.25
C VAL A 15 2.79 29.02 25.16
N LEU A 16 2.17 30.06 24.60
CA LEU A 16 1.21 29.89 23.50
C LEU A 16 1.89 29.39 22.22
N PHE A 17 3.11 29.86 21.92
CA PHE A 17 3.92 29.36 20.82
C PHE A 17 4.31 27.89 21.03
N LEU A 18 4.72 27.51 22.24
CA LEU A 18 5.02 26.11 22.57
C LEU A 18 3.77 25.23 22.52
N LEU A 19 2.61 25.69 22.99
CA LEU A 19 1.35 24.95 22.88
C LEU A 19 0.91 24.80 21.43
N TRP A 20 1.03 25.85 20.62
CA TRP A 20 0.79 25.79 19.17
C TRP A 20 1.78 24.88 18.46
N PHE A 21 3.07 24.93 18.83
CA PHE A 21 4.13 24.09 18.27
C PHE A 21 3.99 22.63 18.68
N VAL A 22 3.57 22.35 19.93
CA VAL A 22 3.21 21.00 20.41
C VAL A 22 1.98 20.48 19.67
N GLN A 23 0.95 21.31 19.43
CA GLN A 23 -0.18 20.95 18.57
C GLN A 23 0.27 20.65 17.13
N LEU A 24 1.30 21.35 16.64
CA LEU A 24 1.93 21.12 15.33
C LEU A 24 2.71 19.79 15.27
N ILE A 25 3.38 19.40 16.37
CA ILE A 25 4.05 18.10 16.52
C ILE A 25 3.02 16.96 16.56
N GLN A 26 1.88 17.17 17.22
CA GLN A 26 0.77 16.20 17.27
C GLN A 26 0.05 16.05 15.92
N LEU A 27 0.16 17.03 15.02
CA LEU A 27 -0.33 16.94 13.63
C LEU A 27 0.58 16.09 12.72
N SER A 28 1.73 15.60 13.19
CA SER A 28 2.72 14.91 12.34
C SER A 28 3.14 13.51 12.80
N LEU A 29 2.33 12.80 13.60
CA LEU A 29 2.66 11.45 14.07
C LEU A 29 1.51 10.48 13.78
N GLU A 30 1.46 10.04 12.52
CA GLU A 30 1.04 8.70 12.06
C GLU A 30 1.20 8.73 10.54
N ARG A 31 2.46 8.87 10.09
CA ARG A 31 2.76 9.03 8.67
C ARG A 31 2.50 7.73 7.89
N ASP A 32 2.44 6.61 8.60
CA ASP A 32 2.27 5.26 8.10
C ASP A 32 0.86 4.71 8.35
N THR A 33 -0.01 5.38 9.11
CA THR A 33 -1.33 4.85 9.52
C THR A 33 -2.49 5.80 9.23
N LEU A 34 -3.60 5.24 8.76
CA LEU A 34 -4.88 5.93 8.57
C LEU A 34 -5.95 5.28 9.45
N ASN A 35 -6.53 6.10 10.33
CA ASN A 35 -7.65 5.69 11.18
C ASN A 35 -9.00 6.05 10.54
N PRO A 36 -10.10 5.36 10.90
CA PRO A 36 -11.44 5.63 10.40
C PRO A 36 -11.80 7.12 10.47
N GLY A 37 -12.36 7.64 9.38
CA GLY A 37 -12.67 9.06 9.22
C GLY A 37 -11.54 9.92 8.66
N HIS A 38 -10.31 9.40 8.56
CA HIS A 38 -9.24 10.06 7.83
C HIS A 38 -9.21 9.58 6.37
N GLU A 39 -8.97 10.50 5.46
CA GLU A 39 -8.88 10.23 4.03
C GLU A 39 -7.59 10.86 3.48
N LEU A 40 -6.92 10.17 2.55
CA LEU A 40 -5.86 10.78 1.75
C LEU A 40 -6.49 11.61 0.64
N THR A 41 -6.14 12.89 0.58
CA THR A 41 -6.66 13.85 -0.40
C THR A 41 -5.54 14.67 -1.03
N GLY A 42 -5.72 15.05 -2.30
CA GLY A 42 -4.75 15.88 -3.02
C GLY A 42 -3.34 15.27 -3.01
N ASN A 43 -2.37 16.01 -2.47
CA ASN A 43 -0.95 15.65 -2.45
C ASN A 43 -0.53 14.91 -1.15
N GLN A 44 -1.48 14.50 -0.32
CA GLN A 44 -1.20 13.71 0.88
C GLN A 44 -0.69 12.32 0.51
N PHE A 45 0.11 11.74 1.40
CA PHE A 45 0.67 10.41 1.25
C PHE A 45 0.83 9.72 2.60
N LEU A 46 0.81 8.40 2.57
CA LEU A 46 1.28 7.53 3.64
C LEU A 46 2.74 7.17 3.35
N GLU A 47 3.57 6.99 4.35
CA GLU A 47 4.98 6.64 4.22
C GLU A 47 5.33 5.61 5.28
N SER A 48 5.96 4.52 4.88
CA SER A 48 6.43 3.50 5.81
C SER A 48 7.41 4.10 6.83
N PRO A 49 7.51 3.53 8.06
CA PRO A 49 8.41 4.05 9.09
C PRO A 49 9.88 4.19 8.64
N ASN A 50 10.36 3.29 7.78
CA ASN A 50 11.68 3.32 7.18
C ASN A 50 11.83 4.28 5.98
N THR A 51 10.79 5.01 5.59
CA THR A 51 10.75 5.98 4.48
C THR A 51 11.01 5.40 3.08
N LEU A 52 11.05 4.08 2.93
CA LEU A 52 11.32 3.44 1.64
C LEU A 52 10.07 3.29 0.77
N PHE A 53 8.89 3.34 1.39
CA PHE A 53 7.64 3.05 0.70
C PHE A 53 6.63 4.19 0.92
N PRO A 54 6.52 5.15 -0.02
CA PRO A 54 5.43 6.12 -0.02
C PRO A 54 4.21 5.60 -0.79
N LEU A 55 3.03 5.65 -0.18
CA LEU A 55 1.72 5.46 -0.79
C LEU A 55 1.10 6.83 -1.09
N LYS A 56 0.94 7.16 -2.37
CA LYS A 56 0.44 8.47 -2.81
C LYS A 56 -0.40 8.40 -4.07
N PHE A 57 -1.14 9.46 -4.33
CA PHE A 57 -1.74 9.67 -5.64
C PHE A 57 -0.69 10.13 -6.65
N PHE A 58 -0.79 9.64 -7.89
CA PHE A 58 0.05 10.07 -8.99
C PHE A 58 -0.68 9.96 -10.33
N ASN A 59 -0.23 10.75 -11.30
CA ASN A 59 -0.61 10.64 -12.70
C ASN A 59 0.59 10.14 -13.51
N LEU A 60 0.31 9.47 -14.64
CA LEU A 60 1.36 9.05 -15.56
C LEU A 60 1.46 10.10 -16.68
N GLU A 61 2.50 10.92 -16.61
CA GLU A 61 2.70 12.07 -17.50
C GLU A 61 2.66 11.70 -18.99
N TYR A 62 3.09 10.48 -19.34
CA TYR A 62 3.22 10.02 -20.72
C TYR A 62 2.00 9.27 -21.27
N SER A 63 0.96 9.06 -20.46
CA SER A 63 -0.22 8.29 -20.87
C SER A 63 -1.19 9.07 -21.76
N GLY A 64 -1.06 10.40 -21.85
CA GLY A 64 -2.06 11.29 -22.48
C GLY A 64 -3.45 11.24 -21.83
N SER A 65 -3.55 10.61 -20.65
CA SER A 65 -4.78 10.34 -19.92
C SER A 65 -4.78 11.09 -18.59
N SER A 66 -5.93 11.62 -18.19
CA SER A 66 -6.15 12.21 -16.87
C SER A 66 -6.44 11.18 -15.77
N ASN A 67 -6.13 9.90 -16.00
CA ASN A 67 -6.29 8.85 -14.98
C ASN A 67 -5.48 9.20 -13.74
N LEU A 68 -6.13 9.12 -12.59
CA LEU A 68 -5.50 9.24 -11.28
C LEU A 68 -5.28 7.84 -10.71
N TYR A 69 -4.06 7.58 -10.26
CA TYR A 69 -3.68 6.32 -9.65
C TYR A 69 -3.33 6.55 -8.19
N LEU A 70 -3.76 5.66 -7.30
CA LEU A 70 -3.22 5.55 -5.94
C LEU A 70 -2.25 4.39 -5.94
N GLY A 71 -1.01 4.60 -5.51
CA GLY A 71 -0.10 3.47 -5.43
C GLY A 71 1.09 3.64 -4.52
N ILE A 72 1.65 2.47 -4.22
CA ILE A 72 2.84 2.27 -3.41
C ILE A 72 3.72 1.29 -4.14
N GLN A 73 4.89 1.77 -4.58
CA GLN A 73 5.72 1.06 -5.55
C GLN A 73 4.87 0.53 -6.70
N ASN A 74 4.52 -0.75 -6.69
CA ASN A 74 3.80 -1.42 -7.76
C ASN A 74 2.36 -1.80 -7.44
N LEU A 75 1.86 -1.61 -6.21
CA LEU A 75 0.42 -1.66 -5.98
C LEU A 75 -0.17 -0.38 -6.59
N VAL A 76 -0.95 -0.52 -7.66
CA VAL A 76 -1.57 0.60 -8.37
C VAL A 76 -3.08 0.39 -8.43
N LEU A 77 -3.83 1.32 -7.86
CA LEU A 77 -5.29 1.39 -7.93
C LEU A 77 -5.67 2.48 -8.93
N ARG A 78 -6.44 2.12 -9.96
CA ARG A 78 -6.85 3.02 -11.05
C ARG A 78 -8.29 3.50 -10.89
N ASN A 79 -8.51 4.81 -10.91
CA ASN A 79 -9.86 5.39 -11.00
C ASN A 79 -10.03 6.17 -12.30
N GLY A 80 -10.99 5.77 -13.15
CA GLY A 80 -11.34 6.50 -14.38
C GLY A 80 -12.58 7.38 -14.25
N ASP A 81 -13.51 7.05 -13.34
CA ASP A 81 -14.90 7.52 -13.40
C ASP A 81 -15.39 8.17 -12.09
N SER A 82 -14.48 8.70 -11.25
CA SER A 82 -14.78 9.31 -9.94
C SER A 82 -15.52 8.39 -8.94
N THR A 83 -15.48 7.07 -9.14
CA THR A 83 -16.12 6.08 -8.24
C THR A 83 -15.14 5.62 -7.16
N ARG A 84 -15.64 5.26 -5.97
CA ARG A 84 -14.77 4.75 -4.88
C ARG A 84 -14.27 3.35 -5.24
N ILE A 85 -12.95 3.16 -5.27
CA ILE A 85 -12.32 1.83 -5.39
C ILE A 85 -12.34 1.16 -4.01
N THR A 86 -12.93 -0.03 -3.92
CA THR A 86 -12.95 -0.82 -2.68
C THR A 86 -12.01 -2.02 -2.82
N ILE A 87 -10.92 -2.06 -2.04
CA ILE A 87 -9.86 -3.07 -2.14
C ILE A 87 -10.09 -4.31 -1.27
N ASN A 88 -10.89 -4.17 -0.21
CA ASN A 88 -11.19 -5.23 0.76
C ASN A 88 -12.61 -5.79 0.62
N SER A 89 -13.23 -5.70 -0.56
CA SER A 89 -14.64 -6.11 -0.77
C SER A 89 -14.93 -7.57 -0.38
N GLY A 90 -13.93 -8.45 -0.53
CA GLY A 90 -14.02 -9.86 -0.12
C GLY A 90 -13.73 -10.14 1.37
N SER A 91 -13.19 -9.16 2.10
CA SER A 91 -12.85 -9.27 3.53
C SER A 91 -13.05 -7.91 4.23
N PRO A 92 -14.30 -7.44 4.37
CA PRO A 92 -14.58 -6.19 5.05
C PRO A 92 -14.30 -6.34 6.55
N ALA A 93 -13.69 -5.30 7.14
CA ALA A 93 -13.64 -5.20 8.59
C ALA A 93 -15.07 -5.00 9.15
N ARG A 94 -15.34 -5.53 10.35
CA ARG A 94 -16.70 -5.61 10.92
C ARG A 94 -16.87 -4.79 12.20
N SER A 95 -15.82 -4.12 12.65
CA SER A 95 -15.78 -3.31 13.86
C SER A 95 -15.28 -1.89 13.57
N SER A 96 -15.48 -1.01 14.55
CA SER A 96 -14.98 0.36 14.51
C SER A 96 -13.52 0.49 14.94
N ASN A 97 -12.93 -0.54 15.56
CA ASN A 97 -11.52 -0.54 15.96
C ASN A 97 -10.67 -1.04 14.79
N THR A 98 -10.56 -0.21 13.76
CA THR A 98 -9.84 -0.55 12.53
C THR A 98 -8.80 0.49 12.20
N SER A 99 -7.77 0.11 11.46
CA SER A 99 -6.77 1.03 10.93
C SER A 99 -6.13 0.46 9.67
N VAL A 100 -5.68 1.34 8.79
CA VAL A 100 -4.87 0.97 7.63
C VAL A 100 -3.45 1.42 7.89
N THR A 101 -2.51 0.48 7.98
CA THR A 101 -1.10 0.76 8.27
C THR A 101 -0.22 0.29 7.14
N LEU A 102 0.77 1.10 6.80
CA LEU A 102 1.82 0.78 5.86
C LEU A 102 3.08 0.32 6.59
N LEU A 103 3.41 -0.96 6.44
CA LEU A 103 4.55 -1.58 7.09
C LEU A 103 5.87 -1.23 6.38
N ASP A 104 6.98 -1.39 7.10
CA ASP A 104 8.35 -1.26 6.57
C ASP A 104 8.68 -2.20 5.39
N THR A 105 7.88 -3.24 5.19
CA THR A 105 8.02 -4.15 4.06
C THR A 105 7.39 -3.62 2.78
N GLY A 106 6.63 -2.51 2.85
CA GLY A 106 5.76 -2.05 1.77
C GLY A 106 4.39 -2.73 1.76
N ASN A 107 4.08 -3.58 2.74
CA ASN A 107 2.77 -4.22 2.86
C ASN A 107 1.78 -3.25 3.49
N LEU A 108 0.69 -2.96 2.78
CA LEU A 108 -0.42 -2.16 3.28
C LEU A 108 -1.43 -3.11 3.92
N VAL A 109 -1.65 -2.97 5.22
CA VAL A 109 -2.52 -3.88 5.99
C VAL A 109 -3.73 -3.14 6.53
N LEU A 110 -4.90 -3.77 6.45
CA LEU A 110 -6.10 -3.38 7.20
C LEU A 110 -6.15 -4.23 8.46
N LYS A 111 -6.13 -3.56 9.61
CA LYS A 111 -6.24 -4.18 10.93
C LYS A 111 -7.62 -3.99 11.52
N GLU A 112 -8.06 -4.98 12.28
CA GLU A 112 -9.23 -4.97 13.14
C GLU A 112 -8.77 -5.36 14.56
N GLY A 113 -8.59 -4.36 15.43
CA GLY A 113 -7.79 -4.51 16.64
C GLY A 113 -6.35 -4.90 16.29
N GLU A 114 -5.89 -6.04 16.79
CA GLU A 114 -4.56 -6.58 16.49
C GLU A 114 -4.55 -7.53 15.27
N ASP A 115 -5.73 -7.92 14.78
CA ASP A 115 -5.85 -8.91 13.70
C ASP A 115 -5.74 -8.25 12.32
N ILE A 116 -4.97 -8.84 11.42
CA ILE A 116 -4.89 -8.40 10.01
C ILE A 116 -6.03 -9.07 9.24
N VAL A 117 -6.97 -8.27 8.74
CA VAL A 117 -8.15 -8.75 7.99
C VAL A 117 -8.02 -8.61 6.48
N TRP A 118 -7.09 -7.78 6.01
CA TRP A 118 -6.72 -7.64 4.60
C TRP A 118 -5.28 -7.13 4.47
N GLN A 119 -4.57 -7.51 3.41
CA GLN A 119 -3.22 -7.03 3.13
C GLN A 119 -2.93 -6.94 1.62
N SER A 120 -2.10 -5.97 1.20
CA SER A 120 -1.77 -5.78 -0.21
C SER A 120 -0.88 -6.88 -0.78
N PHE A 121 -0.08 -7.55 0.05
CA PHE A 121 0.77 -8.67 -0.37
C PHE A 121 -0.03 -9.89 -0.88
N ASP A 122 -1.33 -9.96 -0.58
CA ASP A 122 -2.23 -10.98 -1.14
C ASP A 122 -2.80 -10.60 -2.52
N HIS A 123 -2.47 -9.40 -3.01
CA HIS A 123 -2.90 -8.86 -4.29
C HIS A 123 -1.71 -8.34 -5.10
N PRO A 124 -0.76 -9.23 -5.47
CA PRO A 124 0.42 -8.87 -6.26
C PRO A 124 0.05 -8.24 -7.61
N THR A 125 0.91 -7.33 -8.08
CA THR A 125 0.88 -6.74 -9.42
C THR A 125 2.05 -7.27 -10.26
N ASP A 126 3.02 -6.45 -10.65
CA ASP A 126 4.14 -6.85 -11.52
C ASP A 126 5.45 -7.14 -10.76
N THR A 127 5.47 -6.88 -9.45
CA THR A 127 6.70 -6.91 -8.65
C THR A 127 6.56 -7.75 -7.39
N PHE A 128 7.62 -8.49 -7.08
CA PHE A 128 7.74 -9.31 -5.89
C PHE A 128 8.64 -8.63 -4.85
N LEU A 129 8.09 -8.36 -3.68
CA LEU A 129 8.79 -7.77 -2.54
C LEU A 129 9.13 -8.83 -1.47
N PRO A 130 10.18 -8.60 -0.65
CA PRO A 130 10.49 -9.48 0.46
C PRO A 130 9.28 -9.69 1.38
N GLY A 131 8.95 -10.94 1.68
CA GLY A 131 7.81 -11.33 2.50
C GLY A 131 6.54 -11.70 1.71
N MET A 132 6.48 -11.37 0.41
CA MET A 132 5.41 -11.88 -0.47
C MET A 132 5.55 -13.38 -0.69
N LYS A 133 4.46 -14.01 -1.10
CA LYS A 133 4.39 -15.46 -1.40
C LYS A 133 3.84 -15.66 -2.81
N LEU A 134 4.44 -16.59 -3.55
CA LEU A 134 3.98 -17.01 -4.88
C LEU A 134 3.44 -18.44 -4.84
N GLY A 135 2.50 -18.73 -5.73
CA GLY A 135 1.89 -20.05 -5.91
C GLY A 135 0.54 -20.21 -5.20
N LEU A 136 0.13 -21.47 -5.04
CA LEU A 136 -1.15 -21.82 -4.45
C LEU A 136 -1.09 -21.75 -2.92
N LEU A 137 -1.78 -20.77 -2.35
CA LEU A 137 -1.87 -20.49 -0.92
C LEU A 137 -3.25 -20.85 -0.36
N ASP A 138 -3.34 -20.82 0.97
CA ASP A 138 -4.58 -21.01 1.75
C ASP A 138 -5.27 -22.38 1.61
N VAL A 139 -4.63 -23.33 0.91
CA VAL A 139 -5.09 -24.71 0.69
C VAL A 139 -5.41 -25.45 1.99
N ARG A 140 -4.74 -25.09 3.10
CA ARG A 140 -4.88 -25.75 4.41
C ARG A 140 -5.81 -25.04 5.39
N GLN A 141 -6.27 -23.82 5.09
CA GLN A 141 -6.93 -22.94 6.06
C GLN A 141 -8.47 -22.86 5.93
N LYS A 142 -9.12 -23.79 5.21
CA LYS A 142 -10.57 -23.74 4.86
C LYS A 142 -11.00 -22.47 4.11
N LEU A 143 -10.04 -21.64 3.68
CA LEU A 143 -10.26 -20.51 2.79
C LEU A 143 -10.23 -20.98 1.34
N GLN A 144 -10.82 -20.20 0.42
CA GLN A 144 -10.72 -20.50 -1.00
C GLN A 144 -9.24 -20.43 -1.43
N PRO A 145 -8.71 -21.44 -2.14
CA PRO A 145 -7.32 -21.42 -2.59
C PRO A 145 -7.05 -20.19 -3.45
N ARG A 146 -5.96 -19.49 -3.15
CA ARG A 146 -5.53 -18.31 -3.91
C ARG A 146 -4.25 -18.64 -4.66
N ASN A 147 -4.24 -18.38 -5.97
CA ASN A 147 -3.01 -18.49 -6.75
C ASN A 147 -2.35 -17.12 -6.82
N HIS A 148 -1.20 -16.96 -6.18
CA HIS A 148 -0.44 -15.72 -6.22
C HIS A 148 0.60 -15.78 -7.35
N PHE A 149 0.51 -14.82 -8.27
CA PHE A 149 1.41 -14.66 -9.40
C PHE A 149 1.58 -13.18 -9.70
N LEU A 150 2.68 -12.82 -10.37
CA LEU A 150 2.86 -11.47 -10.87
C LEU A 150 2.32 -11.37 -12.30
N THR A 151 1.80 -10.20 -12.66
CA THR A 151 1.40 -9.85 -14.03
C THR A 151 2.12 -8.58 -14.44
N SER A 152 2.81 -8.60 -15.58
CA SER A 152 3.51 -7.42 -16.10
C SER A 152 2.53 -6.29 -16.37
N TRP A 153 3.05 -5.06 -16.42
CA TRP A 153 2.30 -3.97 -17.06
C TRP A 153 2.16 -4.20 -18.56
N LEU A 154 1.17 -3.56 -19.17
CA LEU A 154 0.93 -3.57 -20.61
C LEU A 154 2.11 -2.91 -21.34
N SER A 155 2.59 -1.80 -20.80
CA SER A 155 3.84 -1.14 -21.17
C SER A 155 4.36 -0.29 -20.00
N PRO A 156 5.59 0.23 -20.06
CA PRO A 156 6.13 1.11 -19.02
C PRO A 156 5.25 2.34 -18.71
N GLU A 157 4.47 2.80 -19.69
CA GLU A 157 3.60 3.97 -19.59
C GLU A 157 2.17 3.62 -19.16
N PHE A 158 1.80 2.33 -19.21
CA PHE A 158 0.43 1.87 -18.98
C PHE A 158 0.40 0.70 -17.99
N PRO A 159 0.12 0.94 -16.69
CA PRO A 159 0.07 -0.08 -15.63
C PRO A 159 -1.18 -0.97 -15.69
N ALA A 160 -1.84 -1.02 -16.86
CA ALA A 160 -2.86 -2.00 -17.14
C ALA A 160 -2.24 -3.40 -17.21
N LEU A 161 -3.05 -4.44 -17.06
CA LEU A 161 -2.58 -5.83 -17.15
C LEU A 161 -1.94 -6.09 -18.52
N GLY A 162 -0.68 -6.52 -18.48
CA GLY A 162 0.10 -6.92 -19.64
C GLY A 162 -0.05 -8.40 -19.99
N GLU A 163 0.76 -8.85 -20.94
CA GLU A 163 0.67 -10.21 -21.47
C GLU A 163 1.53 -11.22 -20.71
N PHE A 164 2.45 -10.79 -19.85
CA PHE A 164 3.38 -11.70 -19.17
C PHE A 164 2.98 -11.94 -17.72
N THR A 165 3.07 -13.20 -17.29
CA THR A 165 2.91 -13.57 -15.89
C THR A 165 4.15 -14.31 -15.37
N LEU A 166 4.47 -14.11 -14.10
CA LEU A 166 5.45 -14.91 -13.35
C LEU A 166 4.71 -15.68 -12.26
N GLU A 167 4.76 -17.01 -12.33
CA GLU A 167 4.04 -17.87 -11.40
C GLU A 167 4.84 -19.12 -11.03
N LEU A 168 4.45 -19.75 -9.92
CA LEU A 168 4.93 -21.09 -9.59
C LEU A 168 4.25 -22.09 -10.52
N ASP A 169 5.01 -23.01 -11.12
CA ASP A 169 4.46 -24.01 -12.04
C ASP A 169 3.36 -24.83 -11.35
N PRO A 170 2.11 -24.78 -11.85
CA PRO A 170 0.98 -25.47 -11.22
C PRO A 170 1.13 -27.00 -11.22
N ASN A 171 2.05 -27.56 -12.00
CA ASN A 171 2.35 -28.99 -12.02
C ASN A 171 3.21 -29.47 -10.84
N ASN A 172 3.33 -28.67 -9.78
CA ASN A 172 4.05 -29.00 -8.54
C ASN A 172 5.54 -29.35 -8.76
N THR A 173 6.19 -28.68 -9.71
CA THR A 173 7.60 -28.94 -10.05
C THR A 173 8.59 -28.12 -9.21
N TYR A 174 8.09 -27.26 -8.32
CA TYR A 174 8.88 -26.26 -7.58
C TYR A 174 9.76 -25.42 -8.52
N GLN A 175 9.16 -24.96 -9.63
CA GLN A 175 9.80 -24.12 -10.64
C GLN A 175 9.02 -22.82 -10.79
N LEU A 176 9.71 -21.72 -11.04
CA LEU A 176 9.09 -20.49 -11.53
C LEU A 176 9.00 -20.57 -13.05
N VAL A 177 7.88 -20.09 -13.58
CA VAL A 177 7.62 -20.03 -15.01
C VAL A 177 7.16 -18.64 -15.40
N ILE A 178 7.64 -18.18 -16.56
CA ILE A 178 7.08 -17.01 -17.22
C ILE A 178 6.17 -17.52 -18.32
N ARG A 179 4.92 -17.06 -18.34
CA ARG A 179 3.99 -17.29 -19.45
C ARG A 179 3.74 -15.98 -20.18
N ARG A 180 3.60 -16.07 -21.50
CA ARG A 180 3.00 -15.00 -22.31
C ARG A 180 1.59 -15.44 -22.67
N LYS A 181 0.59 -14.77 -22.10
CA LYS A 181 -0.81 -15.22 -22.06
C LYS A 181 -0.87 -16.61 -21.39
N HIS A 182 -1.12 -17.65 -22.18
CA HIS A 182 -1.21 -19.03 -21.69
C HIS A 182 -0.04 -19.90 -22.16
N ASN A 183 0.88 -19.34 -22.95
CA ASN A 183 2.00 -20.09 -23.51
C ASN A 183 3.23 -19.94 -22.63
N LEU A 184 3.90 -21.05 -22.35
CA LEU A 184 5.17 -21.04 -21.65
C LEU A 184 6.22 -20.27 -22.46
N TYR A 185 6.86 -19.31 -21.81
CA TYR A 185 7.93 -18.50 -22.38
C TYR A 185 9.30 -18.87 -21.78
N TRP A 186 9.37 -19.11 -20.47
CA TRP A 186 10.61 -19.42 -19.76
C TRP A 186 10.38 -20.27 -18.50
N ARG A 187 11.42 -20.98 -18.04
CA ARG A 187 11.45 -21.77 -16.80
C ARG A 187 12.72 -21.49 -16.01
N SER A 188 12.63 -21.41 -14.68
CA SER A 188 13.78 -21.28 -13.79
C SER A 188 14.63 -22.55 -13.65
N GLY A 189 14.05 -23.71 -13.98
CA GLY A 189 14.56 -24.99 -13.51
C GLY A 189 14.07 -25.33 -12.10
N LYS A 190 14.24 -26.59 -11.68
CA LYS A 190 13.81 -27.08 -10.35
C LYS A 190 14.67 -26.46 -9.27
N TRP A 191 14.04 -26.08 -8.16
CA TRP A 191 14.76 -25.76 -6.94
C TRP A 191 15.64 -26.92 -6.50
N ASN A 192 16.90 -26.64 -6.16
CA ASN A 192 17.90 -27.64 -5.77
C ASN A 192 18.35 -27.57 -4.31
N GLY A 193 17.78 -26.68 -3.49
CA GLY A 193 18.16 -26.52 -2.08
C GLY A 193 19.07 -25.33 -1.86
#